data_AF-A0A6H9YXJ2-F1
#
_entry.id   AF-A0A6H9YXJ2-F1
#
_cell.length_a   1.000
_cell.length_b   1.000
_cell.length_c   1.000
_cell.angle_alpha   90.00
_cell.angle_beta   90.00
_cell.angle_gamma   90.00
#
_symmetry.space_group_name_H-M   'P 1'
#
loop_
_entity.id
_entity.type
_entity.pdbx_description
1 polymer ?
#
loop_
_entity_poly.entity_id
_entity_poly.type
_entity_poly.pdbx_seq_one_letter_code
_entity_poly.pdbx_strand_id
1 'polypeptide(L)'
;MAICEHVQALPDVDPDPVTPQGCQECLAEGSRWVHLRLCLSCGHVGCCDSSPMRHATAHSGKEGHPIVRSFEPGEDWRWCFVDEQIV
;
A
#
# COMPACT_ATOMS: atom_id res chain seq x y z
N MET A 1 4.35 22.41 -6.74
CA MET A 1 4.12 20.97 -6.48
C MET A 1 4.54 20.74 -5.05
N ALA A 2 3.62 20.32 -4.19
CA ALA A 2 3.98 19.93 -2.83
C ALA A 2 4.81 18.64 -2.94
N ILE A 3 6.02 18.67 -2.42
CA ILE A 3 6.86 17.48 -2.32
C ILE A 3 6.40 16.78 -1.06
N CYS A 4 5.89 15.55 -1.19
CA CYS A 4 5.56 14.72 -0.05
C CYS A 4 6.86 14.30 0.65
N GLU A 5 7.07 14.77 1.89
CA GLU A 5 8.24 14.41 2.69
C GLU A 5 8.33 12.90 2.97
N HIS A 6 7.18 12.23 3.04
CA HIS A 6 7.11 10.79 3.25
C HIS A 6 7.71 9.97 2.10
N VAL A 7 7.73 10.51 0.87
CA VAL A 7 8.41 9.86 -0.27
C VAL A 7 9.92 9.92 -0.10
N GLN A 8 10.46 10.98 0.52
CA GLN A 8 11.90 11.11 0.77
C GLN A 8 12.41 10.12 1.82
N ALA A 9 11.52 9.61 2.67
CA ALA A 9 11.83 8.60 3.68
C ALA A 9 11.80 7.15 3.14
N LEU A 10 11.44 6.96 1.86
CA LEU A 10 11.42 5.64 1.24
C LEU A 10 12.82 5.13 0.88
N PRO A 11 13.00 3.81 0.80
CA PRO A 11 14.23 3.23 0.26
C PRO A 11 14.46 3.63 -1.21
N ASP A 12 15.71 3.64 -1.65
CA ASP A 12 16.09 3.92 -3.05
C ASP A 12 15.50 2.92 -4.07
N VAL A 13 15.17 1.71 -3.61
CA VAL A 13 14.60 0.64 -4.43
C VAL A 13 13.29 0.20 -3.80
N ASP A 14 12.24 0.09 -4.62
CA ASP A 14 10.95 -0.41 -4.19
C ASP A 14 11.10 -1.84 -3.62
N PRO A 15 10.52 -2.14 -2.45
CA PRO A 15 10.60 -3.48 -1.87
C PRO A 15 9.79 -4.49 -2.70
N ASP A 16 10.28 -5.74 -2.74
CA ASP A 16 9.52 -6.85 -3.29
C ASP A 16 8.23 -7.10 -2.48
N PRO A 17 7.12 -7.47 -3.14
CA PRO A 17 5.89 -7.84 -2.45
C PRO A 17 6.11 -9.09 -1.59
N VAL A 18 5.90 -8.95 -0.27
CA VAL A 18 5.98 -10.06 0.69
C VAL A 18 4.95 -11.14 0.35
N THR A 19 3.79 -10.73 -0.15
CA THR A 19 2.69 -11.61 -0.56
C THR A 19 2.27 -11.29 -2.00
N PRO A 20 2.98 -11.84 -3.01
CA PRO A 20 2.70 -11.56 -4.43
C PRO A 20 1.31 -12.02 -4.89
N GLN A 21 0.69 -12.93 -4.14
CA GLN A 21 -0.60 -13.55 -4.46
C GLN A 21 -1.79 -12.66 -4.08
N GLY A 22 -1.60 -11.66 -3.22
CA GLY A 22 -2.71 -10.83 -2.75
C GLY A 22 -2.50 -10.24 -1.36
N CYS A 23 -3.56 -9.67 -0.81
CA CYS A 23 -3.54 -9.13 0.55
C CYS A 23 -3.36 -10.26 1.57
N GLN A 24 -2.32 -10.16 2.40
CA GLN A 24 -1.92 -11.21 3.34
C GLN A 24 -3.05 -11.60 4.29
N GLU A 25 -3.71 -10.61 4.87
CA GLU A 25 -4.79 -10.79 5.84
C GLU A 25 -6.05 -11.32 5.17
N CYS A 26 -6.43 -10.78 4.00
CA CYS A 26 -7.59 -11.30 3.29
C CYS A 26 -7.39 -12.76 2.86
N LEU A 27 -6.18 -13.16 2.46
CA LEU A 27 -5.85 -14.55 2.18
C LEU A 27 -5.96 -15.43 3.43
N ALA A 28 -5.48 -14.94 4.58
CA ALA A 28 -5.57 -15.67 5.84
C ALA A 28 -7.02 -15.86 6.33
N GLU A 29 -7.87 -14.85 6.10
CA GLU A 29 -9.28 -14.86 6.53
C GLU A 29 -10.24 -15.47 5.49
N GLY A 30 -9.76 -15.74 4.27
CA GLY A 30 -10.62 -16.15 3.15
C GLY A 30 -11.56 -15.04 2.66
N SER A 31 -11.18 -13.78 2.88
CA SER A 31 -11.94 -12.60 2.50
C SER A 31 -11.62 -12.14 1.07
N ARG A 32 -12.57 -11.43 0.46
CA ARG A 32 -12.38 -10.80 -0.87
C ARG A 32 -11.85 -9.37 -0.76
N TRP A 33 -11.20 -8.90 -1.83
CA TRP A 33 -10.77 -7.52 -2.02
C TRP A 33 -11.15 -7.01 -3.41
N VAL A 34 -10.99 -5.70 -3.62
CA VAL A 34 -11.21 -5.04 -4.91
C VAL A 34 -9.88 -4.80 -5.61
N HIS A 35 -8.99 -4.02 -5.01
CA HIS A 35 -7.65 -3.73 -5.52
C HIS A 35 -6.59 -3.87 -4.42
N LEU A 36 -5.36 -4.06 -4.85
CA LEU A 36 -4.21 -4.25 -3.97
C LEU A 36 -3.27 -3.03 -3.97
N ARG A 37 -2.61 -2.85 -2.82
CA ARG A 37 -1.66 -1.79 -2.55
C ARG A 37 -0.40 -2.40 -1.97
N LEU A 38 0.75 -2.03 -2.51
CA LEU A 38 2.06 -2.43 -2.02
C LEU A 38 2.64 -1.31 -1.15
N CYS A 39 2.98 -1.62 0.09
CA CYS A 39 3.73 -0.72 0.97
C CYS A 39 5.17 -0.55 0.46
N LEU A 40 5.57 0.68 0.15
CA LEU A 40 6.92 0.97 -0.35
C LEU A 40 7.97 1.02 0.78
N SER A 41 7.57 0.99 2.05
CA SER A 41 8.49 0.95 3.18
C SER A 41 8.91 -0.48 3.56
N CYS A 42 8.04 -1.47 3.38
CA CYS A 42 8.27 -2.83 3.89
C CYS A 42 7.81 -3.98 2.97
N GLY A 43 7.22 -3.69 1.81
CA GLY A 43 6.78 -4.72 0.86
C GLY A 43 5.47 -5.41 1.22
N HIS A 44 4.80 -5.01 2.29
CA HIS A 44 3.49 -5.57 2.66
C HIS A 44 2.41 -5.27 1.59
N VAL A 45 1.60 -6.27 1.24
CA VAL A 45 0.49 -6.11 0.29
C VAL A 45 -0.83 -6.07 1.05
N GLY A 46 -1.53 -4.94 0.97
CA GLY A 46 -2.82 -4.70 1.61
C GLY A 46 -3.94 -4.42 0.61
N CYS A 47 -5.19 -4.70 0.99
CA CYS A 47 -6.35 -4.33 0.17
C CYS A 47 -6.72 -2.84 0.35
N CYS A 48 -7.20 -2.21 -0.73
CA CYS A 48 -7.52 -0.78 -0.77
C CYS A 48 -8.74 -0.39 0.10
N ASP A 49 -8.98 0.90 0.27
CA ASP A 49 -10.12 1.47 1.04
C ASP A 49 -11.50 1.08 0.50
N SER A 50 -11.61 0.83 -0.80
CA SER A 50 -12.84 0.30 -1.42
C SER A 50 -13.09 -1.17 -1.12
N SER A 51 -12.12 -1.89 -0.55
CA SER A 51 -12.29 -3.27 -0.09
C SER A 51 -12.94 -3.29 1.30
N PRO A 52 -13.67 -4.37 1.67
CA PRO A 52 -14.37 -4.43 2.95
C PRO A 52 -13.45 -4.24 4.17
N MET A 53 -12.22 -4.75 4.09
CA MET A 53 -11.29 -4.81 5.23
C MET A 53 -10.30 -3.63 5.32
N ARG A 54 -10.04 -2.92 4.21
CA ARG A 54 -9.16 -1.73 4.17
C ARG A 54 -7.77 -1.94 4.80
N HIS A 55 -7.15 -3.09 4.53
CA HIS A 55 -5.90 -3.48 5.18
C HIS A 55 -4.74 -2.53 4.87
N ALA A 56 -4.68 -1.92 3.68
CA ALA A 56 -3.63 -0.96 3.35
C ALA A 56 -3.63 0.26 4.31
N THR A 57 -4.82 0.78 4.63
CA THR A 57 -5.02 1.93 5.51
C THR A 57 -4.77 1.57 6.97
N ALA A 58 -5.23 0.39 7.39
CA ALA A 58 -4.95 -0.14 8.72
C ALA A 58 -3.43 -0.35 8.93
N HIS A 59 -2.74 -0.92 7.94
CA HIS A 59 -1.29 -1.09 7.93
C HIS A 59 -0.56 0.23 8.01
N SER A 60 -0.95 1.21 7.18
CA SER A 60 -0.38 2.57 7.20
C SER A 60 -0.45 3.19 8.60
N GLY A 61 -1.61 3.15 9.25
CA GLY A 61 -1.80 3.75 10.57
C GLY A 61 -1.09 2.99 11.70
N LYS A 62 -1.00 1.66 11.60
CA LYS A 62 -0.39 0.81 12.63
C LYS A 62 1.13 0.84 12.59
N GLU A 63 1.70 0.73 11.39
CA GLU A 63 3.16 0.63 11.21
C GLU A 63 3.82 1.98 10.94
N GLY A 64 3.03 3.03 10.66
CA GLY A 64 3.57 4.34 10.26
C GLY A 64 4.17 4.31 8.85
N HIS A 65 3.57 3.52 7.94
CA HIS A 65 3.98 3.40 6.54
C HIS A 65 2.98 4.10 5.61
N PRO A 66 3.11 5.43 5.43
CA PRO A 66 2.08 6.22 4.77
C PRO A 66 2.09 6.09 3.24
N ILE A 67 3.18 5.62 2.63
CA ILE A 67 3.28 5.51 1.18
C ILE A 67 3.03 4.09 0.69
N VAL A 68 2.06 3.98 -0.21
CA VAL A 68 1.78 2.76 -0.97
C VAL A 68 1.82 3.03 -2.46
N ARG A 69 2.12 1.99 -3.24
CA ARG A 69 1.95 1.94 -4.70
C ARG A 69 0.74 1.09 -5.06
N SER A 70 0.11 1.35 -6.20
CA SER A 70 -0.80 0.37 -6.79
C SER A 70 -0.07 -0.95 -7.07
N PHE A 71 -0.72 -2.06 -6.75
CA PHE A 71 -0.22 -3.41 -7.07
C PHE A 71 -1.03 -4.04 -8.21
N GLU A 72 -1.76 -3.22 -8.98
CA GLU A 72 -2.55 -3.65 -10.12
C GLU A 72 -1.68 -3.67 -11.40
N PRO A 73 -1.90 -4.62 -12.32
CA PRO A 73 -1.14 -4.68 -13.57
C PRO A 73 -1.29 -3.41 -14.41
N GLY A 74 -0.16 -2.76 -14.71
CA GLY A 74 -0.13 -1.57 -15.56
C GLY A 74 -0.30 -0.23 -14.82
N GLU A 75 -0.41 -0.26 -13.48
CA GLU A 75 -0.44 0.94 -12.65
C GLU A 75 0.88 1.10 -11.87
N ASP A 76 1.45 2.31 -11.84
CA ASP A 76 2.68 2.61 -11.08
C ASP A 76 2.53 3.85 -10.19
N TRP A 77 1.31 4.36 -10.03
CA TRP A 77 1.05 5.52 -9.18
C TRP A 77 1.24 5.19 -7.70
N ARG A 78 1.64 6.19 -6.92
CA ARG A 78 1.84 6.11 -5.48
C ARG A 78 0.84 7.01 -4.77
N TRP A 79 0.52 6.67 -3.53
CA TRP A 79 -0.41 7.42 -2.70
C TRP A 79 0.13 7.56 -1.30
N CYS A 80 -0.01 8.76 -0.76
CA CYS A 80 0.28 9.05 0.63
C CYS A 80 -1.02 9.11 1.43
N PHE A 81 -1.16 8.22 2.42
CA PHE A 81 -2.32 8.22 3.31
C PHE A 81 -2.38 9.44 4.23
N VAL A 82 -1.23 10.05 4.55
CA VAL A 82 -1.16 11.25 5.40
C VAL A 82 -1.56 12.49 4.62
N ASP A 83 -1.07 12.62 3.39
CA ASP A 83 -1.31 13.81 2.56
C ASP A 83 -2.55 13.66 1.66
N GLU A 84 -3.22 12.50 1.72
CA GLU A 84 -4.42 12.12 0.98
C GLU A 84 -4.35 12.47 -0.52
N GLN A 85 -3.20 12.21 -1.14
CA GLN A 85 -2.94 12.54 -2.54
C GLN A 85 -2.00 11.55 -3.24
N ILE A 86 -2.03 11.59 -4.57
CA ILE A 86 -1.07 10.89 -5.43
C ILE A 86 0.29 11.60 -5.33
N VAL A 87 1.37 10.83 -5.19
CA VAL A 87 2.74 11.31 -5.00
C VAL A 87 3.74 10.64 -5.94
#